data_AF-A0A7S7NYE9-F1
#
_entry.id   AF-A0A7S7NYE9-F1
#
_cell.length_a   1.000
_cell.length_b   1.000
_cell.length_c   1.000
_cell.angle_alpha   90.00
_cell.angle_beta   90.00
_cell.angle_gamma   90.00
#
_symmetry.space_group_name_H-M   'P 1'
#
loop_
_entity.id
_entity.type
_entity.pdbx_description
1 polymer ?
#
loop_
_entity_poly.entity_id
_entity_poly.type
_entity_poly.pdbx_seq_one_letter_code
_entity_poly.pdbx_strand_id
1 'polypeptide(L)'
;MVTCHDFLKELNDFLDETTDPALRAELEKHITECPNCWVICDTTRKTISVYKGMEPQPIPPAIHQKILGLIQKRCGCGSESHSAQEPPTEGQAPAE
;
A
#
# COMPACT_ATOMS: atom_id res chain seq x y z
N MET A 1 18.32 1.49 23.49
CA MET A 1 17.92 2.82 22.98
C MET A 1 18.03 2.73 21.48
N VAL A 2 16.90 2.79 20.77
CA VAL A 2 16.84 2.74 19.31
C VAL A 2 17.51 3.99 18.73
N THR A 3 18.40 3.81 17.75
CA THR A 3 18.99 4.93 17.02
C THR A 3 18.11 5.32 15.84
N CYS A 4 18.28 6.53 15.29
CA CYS A 4 17.56 6.93 14.07
C CYS A 4 17.80 5.97 12.90
N HIS A 5 18.99 5.37 12.82
CA HIS A 5 19.34 4.42 11.79
C HIS A 5 18.61 3.09 11.97
N ASP A 6 18.42 2.63 13.20
CA ASP A 6 17.64 1.43 13.49
C ASP A 6 16.16 1.68 13.20
N PHE A 7 15.63 2.86 13.58
CA PHE A 7 14.27 3.26 13.22
C PHE A 7 14.05 3.27 11.70
N LEU A 8 14.99 3.79 10.93
CA LEU A 8 14.90 3.83 9.46
C LEU A 8 14.89 2.43 8.82
N LYS A 9 15.56 1.44 9.41
CA LYS A 9 15.51 0.05 8.94
C LYS A 9 14.14 -0.57 9.17
N GLU A 10 13.54 -0.29 10.31
CA GLU A 10 12.24 -0.84 10.72
C GLU A 10 11.05 -0.02 10.22
N LEU A 11 11.30 1.14 9.58
CA LEU A 11 10.26 2.10 9.21
C LEU A 11 9.15 1.49 8.34
N ASN A 12 9.48 0.63 7.37
CA ASN A 12 8.48 0.01 6.51
C ASN A 12 7.54 -0.89 7.32
N ASP A 13 8.10 -1.83 8.08
CA ASP A 13 7.30 -2.75 8.91
C ASP A 13 6.48 -2.00 9.97
N PHE A 14 7.03 -0.88 10.48
CA PHE A 14 6.33 -0.02 11.42
C PHE A 14 5.12 0.68 10.78
N LEU A 15 5.25 1.12 9.53
CA LEU A 15 4.18 1.76 8.76
C LEU A 15 3.12 0.76 8.28
N ASP A 16 3.52 -0.48 7.97
CA ASP A 16 2.65 -1.57 7.53
C ASP A 16 2.02 -2.35 8.70
N GLU A 17 2.31 -1.96 9.95
CA GLU A 17 1.79 -2.56 11.19
C GLU A 17 2.17 -4.04 11.36
N THR A 18 3.31 -4.44 10.77
CA THR A 18 3.86 -5.81 10.82
C THR A 18 4.98 -5.99 11.85
N THR A 19 5.47 -4.90 12.45
CA THR A 19 6.48 -4.94 13.51
C THR A 19 5.97 -5.69 14.76
N ASP A 20 6.86 -6.46 15.38
CA ASP A 20 6.60 -7.08 16.69
C ASP A 20 6.18 -6.02 17.75
N PRO A 21 5.21 -6.31 18.63
CA PRO A 21 4.70 -5.35 19.60
C PRO A 21 5.75 -4.75 20.55
N ALA A 22 6.75 -5.53 20.96
CA ALA A 22 7.78 -5.04 21.87
C ALA A 22 8.70 -4.05 21.15
N LEU A 23 9.12 -4.38 19.93
CA LEU A 23 9.91 -3.49 19.10
C LEU A 23 9.12 -2.22 18.73
N ARG A 24 7.83 -2.36 18.40
CA ARG A 24 6.96 -1.22 18.09
C ARG A 24 6.94 -0.19 19.22
N ALA A 25 6.82 -0.63 20.47
CA ALA A 25 6.85 0.27 21.63
C ALA A 25 8.17 1.04 21.75
N GLU A 26 9.30 0.40 21.43
CA GLU A 26 10.61 1.07 21.40
C GLU A 26 10.73 2.11 20.27
N LEU A 27 10.19 1.80 19.09
CA LEU A 27 10.15 2.71 17.95
C LEU A 27 9.23 3.92 18.23
N GLU A 28 8.06 3.71 18.83
CA GLU A 28 7.13 4.78 19.22
C GLU A 28 7.76 5.73 20.25
N LYS A 29 8.49 5.17 21.22
CA LYS A 29 9.27 5.96 22.17
C LYS A 29 10.32 6.81 21.44
N HIS A 30 11.07 6.22 20.51
CA HIS A 30 12.06 6.94 19.72
C HIS A 30 11.45 8.08 18.91
N ILE A 31 10.31 7.84 18.23
CA ILE A 31 9.59 8.88 17.47
C ILE A 31 9.17 10.04 18.37
N THR A 32 8.71 9.74 19.59
CA THR A 32 8.27 10.76 20.56
C THR A 32 9.44 11.63 21.04
N GLU A 33 10.63 11.05 21.17
CA GLU A 33 11.83 11.72 21.67
C GLU A 33 12.67 12.38 20.55
N CYS A 34 12.46 12.01 19.28
CA CYS A 34 13.28 12.44 18.14
C CYS A 34 12.45 13.17 17.06
N PRO A 35 12.55 14.52 16.97
CA PRO A 35 11.81 15.31 15.98
C PRO A 35 12.10 14.90 14.53
N ASN A 36 13.33 14.50 14.21
CA ASN A 36 13.69 14.09 12.85
C ASN A 36 12.93 12.82 12.42
N CYS A 37 12.89 11.82 13.28
CA CYS A 37 12.21 10.56 12.99
C CYS A 37 10.69 10.72 12.99
N TRP A 38 10.15 11.63 13.81
CA TRP A 38 8.75 12.05 13.71
C TRP A 38 8.42 12.64 12.34
N VAL A 39 9.21 13.60 11.84
CA VAL A 39 9.01 14.20 10.51
C VAL A 39 9.09 13.13 9.42
N ILE A 40 10.10 12.25 9.47
CA ILE A 40 10.26 11.17 8.48
C ILE A 40 9.03 10.25 8.49
N CYS A 41 8.57 9.84 9.66
CA CYS A 41 7.43 8.93 9.78
C CYS A 41 6.13 9.57 9.29
N ASP A 42 5.87 10.83 9.68
CA ASP A 42 4.70 11.60 9.26
C ASP A 42 4.67 11.88 7.75
N THR A 43 5.79 12.36 7.19
CA THR A 43 5.90 12.62 5.74
C THR A 43 5.78 11.35 4.91
N THR A 44 6.33 10.23 5.39
CA THR A 44 6.17 8.93 4.71
C THR A 44 4.72 8.46 4.76
N ARG A 45 4.01 8.59 5.90
CA ARG A 45 2.57 8.31 5.98
C ARG A 45 1.76 9.16 5.00
N LYS A 46 2.01 10.46 4.95
CA LYS A 46 1.34 11.38 4.01
C LYS A 46 1.60 10.98 2.57
N THR A 47 2.83 10.60 2.23
CA THR A 47 3.19 10.09 0.90
C THR A 47 2.38 8.84 0.57
N ILE A 48 2.31 7.88 1.49
CA ILE A 48 1.49 6.66 1.33
C ILE A 48 0.01 7.02 1.15
N SER A 49 -0.54 7.95 1.94
CA SER A 49 -1.92 8.40 1.81
C SER A 49 -2.21 9.04 0.45
N VAL A 50 -1.30 9.86 -0.07
CA VAL A 50 -1.43 10.46 -1.41
C VAL A 50 -1.46 9.38 -2.49
N TYR A 51 -0.54 8.40 -2.42
CA TYR A 51 -0.52 7.28 -3.36
C TYR A 51 -1.75 6.37 -3.24
N LYS A 52 -2.22 6.08 -2.02
CA LYS A 52 -3.42 5.26 -1.76
C LYS A 52 -4.71 5.98 -2.15
N GLY A 53 -4.75 7.31 -2.07
CA GLY A 53 -5.87 8.15 -2.48
C GLY A 53 -5.98 8.35 -3.99
N MET A 54 -5.03 7.86 -4.77
CA MET A 54 -5.18 7.82 -6.22
C MET A 54 -6.26 6.81 -6.58
N GLU A 55 -7.26 7.25 -7.35
CA GLU A 55 -8.31 6.37 -7.85
C GLU A 55 -7.67 5.19 -8.61
N PRO A 56 -7.96 3.94 -8.21
CA PRO A 56 -7.46 2.76 -8.89
C PRO A 56 -7.76 2.86 -10.38
N GLN A 57 -6.72 3.04 -11.19
CA GLN A 57 -6.91 3.14 -12.63
C GLN A 57 -7.25 1.74 -13.16
N PRO A 58 -8.29 1.60 -14.01
CA PRO A 58 -8.64 0.31 -14.57
C PRO A 58 -7.44 -0.23 -15.37
N ILE A 59 -7.12 -1.51 -15.16
CA ILE A 59 -6.08 -2.18 -15.93
C ILE A 59 -6.58 -2.26 -17.39
N PRO A 60 -5.79 -1.84 -18.39
CA PRO A 60 -6.19 -1.95 -19.79
C PRO A 60 -6.57 -3.39 -20.15
N PRO A 61 -7.70 -3.62 -20.85
CA PRO A 61 -8.25 -4.97 -21.04
C PRO A 61 -7.27 -5.91 -21.76
N ALA A 62 -6.46 -5.39 -22.70
CA ALA A 62 -5.44 -6.17 -23.39
C ALA A 62 -4.37 -6.74 -22.43
N ILE A 63 -3.98 -5.98 -21.41
CA ILE A 63 -2.99 -6.41 -20.41
C ILE A 63 -3.63 -7.39 -19.44
N HIS A 64 -4.85 -7.09 -18.98
CA HIS A 64 -5.61 -7.97 -18.09
C HIS A 64 -5.79 -9.37 -18.69
N GLN A 65 -6.26 -9.45 -19.95
CA GLN A 65 -6.44 -10.71 -20.66
C GLN A 65 -5.13 -11.46 -20.90
N LYS A 66 -4.04 -10.74 -21.22
CA LYS A 66 -2.72 -11.34 -21.38
C LYS A 66 -2.22 -11.97 -20.09
N ILE A 67 -2.34 -11.28 -18.96
CA ILE A 67 -1.92 -11.78 -17.65
C ILE A 67 -2.75 -13.01 -17.26
N LEU A 68 -4.08 -12.93 -17.36
CA LEU A 68 -4.96 -14.07 -17.07
C LEU A 68 -4.67 -15.28 -17.95
N GLY A 69 -4.45 -15.09 -19.25
CA GLY A 69 -4.08 -16.17 -20.16
C GLY A 69 -2.74 -16.82 -19.81
N LEU A 70 -1.77 -16.06 -19.31
CA LEU A 70 -0.49 -16.61 -18.83
C LEU A 70 -0.65 -17.40 -17.52
N ILE A 71 -1.48 -16.90 -16.60
CA ILE A 71 -1.79 -17.60 -15.34
C ILE A 71 -2.50 -18.91 -15.65
N GLN A 72 -3.54 -18.91 -16.49
CA GLN A 72 -4.27 -20.12 -16.89
C GLN A 72 -3.36 -21.16 -17.55
N LYS A 73 -2.47 -20.73 -18.46
CA LYS A 73 -1.48 -21.62 -19.08
C LYS A 73 -0.50 -22.24 -18.08
N ARG A 74 -0.13 -21.51 -17.03
CA ARG A 74 0.81 -21.97 -15.99
C ARG A 74 0.12 -22.82 -14.92
N CYS A 75 -1.13 -22.52 -14.57
CA CYS A 75 -1.89 -23.19 -13.51
C CYS A 75 -2.65 -24.44 -13.99
N GLY A 76 -2.77 -24.69 -15.30
CA GLY A 76 -3.17 -26.00 -15.84
C GLY A 76 -4.56 -26.52 -15.45
N CYS A 77 -5.45 -25.67 -14.93
CA CYS A 77 -6.82 -26.06 -14.60
C CYS A 77 -7.80 -25.06 -15.22
N GLY A 78 -8.59 -25.52 -16.20
CA GLY A 78 -9.69 -24.74 -16.75
C GLY A 78 -10.90 -24.78 -15.82
N SER A 79 -11.50 -23.62 -15.56
CA SER A 79 -12.96 -23.48 -15.38
C SER A 79 -13.37 -22.01 -15.46
N GLU A 80 -14.15 -21.75 -16.52
CA GLU A 80 -15.42 -21.02 -16.55
C GLU A 80 -15.51 -19.60 -15.93
N SER A 81 -15.60 -18.64 -16.86
CA SER A 81 -16.58 -17.55 -16.93
C SER A 81 -17.23 -17.10 -15.63
N HIS A 82 -16.69 -16.02 -15.03
CA HIS A 82 -17.51 -15.10 -14.26
C HIS A 82 -17.62 -13.78 -15.02
N SER A 83 -18.85 -13.56 -15.46
CA SER A 83 -19.37 -12.40 -16.18
C SER A 83 -18.91 -11.08 -15.57
N ALA A 84 -18.57 -10.16 -16.46
CA ALA A 84 -18.36 -8.75 -16.19
C ALA A 84 -19.47 -8.21 -15.29
N GLN A 85 -19.08 -7.59 -14.18
CA GLN A 85 -19.91 -6.59 -13.56
C GLN A 85 -19.02 -5.39 -13.27
N GLU A 86 -19.18 -4.38 -14.11
CA GLU A 86 -18.53 -3.08 -13.95
C GLU A 86 -19.09 -2.41 -12.69
N PRO A 87 -18.25 -1.86 -11.80
CA PRO A 87 -18.75 -0.91 -10.82
C PRO A 87 -19.13 0.41 -11.52
N PRO A 88 -20.21 1.07 -11.09
CA PRO A 88 -20.77 2.24 -11.74
C PRO A 88 -19.79 3.42 -11.74
N THR A 89 -19.69 4.07 -12.89
CA THR A 89 -19.14 5.41 -13.04
C THR A 89 -20.18 6.41 -12.57
N GLU A 90 -20.01 7.01 -11.39
CA GLU A 90 -20.73 8.24 -11.01
C GLU A 90 -20.05 8.89 -9.79
N GLY A 91 -19.52 10.09 -9.97
CA GLY A 91 -18.83 10.82 -8.89
C GLY A 91 -18.17 12.11 -9.36
N GLN A 92 -18.96 12.95 -10.03
CA GLN A 92 -18.63 14.32 -10.44
C GLN A 92 -17.83 15.08 -9.37
N ALA A 93 -16.67 15.61 -9.78
CA ALA A 93 -16.03 16.72 -9.09
C ALA A 93 -16.90 17.98 -9.18
N PRO A 94 -17.12 18.70 -8.07
CA PRO A 94 -17.19 20.15 -8.13
C PRO A 94 -15.78 20.70 -7.82
N ALA A 95 -15.30 21.50 -8.77
CA ALA A 95 -14.25 22.47 -8.51
C ALA A 95 -14.82 23.57 -7.62
N GLU A 96 -14.16 23.84 -6.49
CA GLU A 96 -14.01 25.18 -5.90
C GLU A 96 -12.66 25.26 -5.18
#